data_AF-A0A4Q5NJ11-F1
#
_entry.id   AF-A0A4Q5NJ11-F1
#
_cell.length_a   1.000
_cell.length_b   1.000
_cell.length_c   1.000
_cell.angle_alpha   90.00
_cell.angle_beta   90.00
_cell.angle_gamma   90.00
#
_symmetry.space_group_name_H-M   'P 1'
#
loop_
_entity.id
_entity.type
_entity.pdbx_description
1 polymer ?
#
loop_
_entity_poly.entity_id
_entity_poly.type
_entity_poly.pdbx_seq_one_letter_code
_entity_poly.pdbx_strand_id
1 'polypeptide(L)'
;MEFENVSEEVKREARRFAAAFGVEKWERKEESELHVLLVSRAGSHKVGCSICHTTGHIEEIGVVKDDLIALLFVDRWDGRQEIVEFDRVLPDDYDFMVRGLHCLGYKDEEVLSQLPPLTAHERMELRLSMPREFWPQKWLDEEAAN
;
A
#
# COMPACT_ATOMS: atom_id res chain seq x y z
N MET A 1 -3.90 18.82 -2.10
CA MET A 1 -3.13 19.19 -0.89
C MET A 1 -1.73 19.56 -1.37
N GLU A 2 -1.15 20.65 -0.86
CA GLU A 2 0.19 21.14 -1.27
C GLU A 2 1.28 20.46 -0.42
N PHE A 3 2.28 19.88 -1.09
CA PHE A 3 3.36 19.08 -0.51
C PHE A 3 4.68 19.89 -0.51
N GLU A 4 4.67 21.11 0.01
CA GLU A 4 5.77 22.06 -0.26
C GLU A 4 7.13 21.64 0.33
N ASN A 5 7.17 20.77 1.34
CA ASN A 5 8.41 20.35 2.03
C ASN A 5 8.78 18.87 1.92
N VAL A 6 8.11 18.09 1.08
CA VAL A 6 8.42 16.66 0.91
C VAL A 6 9.14 16.43 -0.42
N SER A 7 10.07 15.48 -0.45
CA SER A 7 10.76 15.12 -1.68
C SER A 7 9.78 14.63 -2.74
N GLU A 8 10.13 14.78 -4.02
CA GLU A 8 9.29 14.33 -5.11
C GLU A 8 9.08 12.80 -5.09
N GLU A 9 10.06 12.07 -4.53
CA GLU A 9 9.98 10.62 -4.29
C GLU A 9 8.83 10.30 -3.32
N VAL A 10 8.74 10.98 -2.17
CA VAL A 10 7.65 10.76 -1.21
C VAL A 10 6.30 11.12 -1.83
N LYS A 11 6.20 12.21 -2.59
CA LYS A 11 4.96 12.58 -3.29
C LYS A 11 4.57 11.55 -4.34
N ARG A 12 5.53 10.97 -5.04
CA ARG A 12 5.30 9.92 -6.03
C ARG A 12 4.80 8.65 -5.34
N GLU A 13 5.43 8.21 -4.26
CA GLU A 13 5.03 7.01 -3.53
C GLU A 13 3.69 7.18 -2.82
N ALA A 14 3.38 8.37 -2.30
CA ALA A 14 2.06 8.71 -1.79
C ALA A 14 0.97 8.54 -2.86
N ARG A 15 1.21 9.00 -4.09
CA ARG A 15 0.29 8.83 -5.21
C ARG A 15 0.16 7.37 -5.66
N ARG A 16 1.28 6.63 -5.65
CA ARG A 16 1.30 5.20 -5.98
C ARG A 16 0.48 4.40 -4.96
N PHE A 17 0.71 4.62 -3.67
CA PHE A 17 -0.10 4.10 -2.58
C PHE A 17 -1.57 4.43 -2.78
N ALA A 18 -1.86 5.68 -3.12
CA ALA A 18 -3.22 6.10 -3.26
C ALA A 18 -3.99 5.42 -4.39
N ALA A 19 -3.35 5.31 -5.55
CA ALA A 19 -3.90 4.57 -6.67
C ALA A 19 -4.14 3.10 -6.30
N ALA A 20 -3.18 2.47 -5.60
CA ALA A 20 -3.26 1.06 -5.21
C ALA A 20 -4.45 0.75 -4.30
N PHE A 21 -4.80 1.67 -3.40
CA PHE A 21 -5.91 1.52 -2.46
C PHE A 21 -7.19 2.25 -2.91
N GLY A 22 -7.20 2.83 -4.11
CA GLY A 22 -8.36 3.57 -4.64
C GLY A 22 -8.76 4.77 -3.78
N VAL A 23 -7.79 5.46 -3.16
CA VAL A 23 -8.06 6.63 -2.33
C VAL A 23 -7.89 7.93 -3.10
N GLU A 24 -8.84 8.86 -2.92
CA GLU A 24 -8.85 10.14 -3.62
C GLU A 24 -8.19 11.27 -2.81
N LYS A 25 -8.24 11.18 -1.48
CA LYS A 25 -7.80 12.23 -0.56
C LYS A 25 -7.08 11.63 0.62
N TRP A 26 -5.89 12.10 0.91
CA TRP A 26 -5.15 11.71 2.10
C TRP A 26 -4.83 12.93 2.96
N GLU A 27 -4.68 12.66 4.24
CA GLU A 27 -4.27 13.58 5.27
C GLU A 27 -2.92 13.14 5.79
N ARG A 28 -2.02 14.11 5.92
CA ARG A 28 -0.77 13.92 6.63
C ARG A 28 -1.07 13.96 8.13
N LYS A 29 -0.75 12.90 8.85
CA LYS A 29 -1.05 12.78 10.28
C LYS A 29 0.15 13.06 11.17
N GLU A 30 1.32 12.60 10.77
CA GLU A 30 2.55 12.74 11.55
C GLU A 30 3.74 12.87 10.60
N GLU A 31 4.71 13.70 10.98
CA GLU A 31 5.99 13.84 10.32
C GLU A 31 7.04 13.72 11.40
N SER A 32 7.89 12.71 11.30
CA SER A 32 9.14 12.64 12.04
C SER A 32 10.30 12.96 11.09
N GLU A 33 11.50 13.10 11.63
CA GLU A 33 12.70 13.23 10.79
C GLU A 33 12.92 12.01 9.87
N LEU A 34 12.29 10.88 10.18
CA LEU A 34 12.53 9.60 9.51
C LEU A 34 11.41 9.19 8.57
N HIS A 35 10.15 9.52 8.88
CA HIS A 35 9.01 9.08 8.08
C HIS A 35 7.87 10.11 7.99
N VAL A 36 7.09 9.98 6.92
CA VAL A 36 5.78 10.62 6.75
C VAL A 36 4.68 9.61 6.93
N LEU A 37 3.77 9.87 7.86
CA LEU A 37 2.55 9.10 8.01
C LEU A 37 1.42 9.76 7.21
N LEU A 38 0.92 9.02 6.22
CA LEU A 38 -0.23 9.38 5.41
C LEU A 38 -1.41 8.49 5.79
N VAL A 39 -2.59 9.09 5.92
CA VAL A 39 -3.82 8.35 6.23
C VAL A 39 -4.93 8.82 5.30
N SER A 40 -5.79 7.90 4.91
CA SER A 40 -6.88 8.14 3.98
C SER A 40 -8.06 7.21 4.29
N ARG A 41 -9.15 7.40 3.54
CA ARG A 41 -10.34 6.57 3.59
C ARG A 41 -10.70 6.10 2.17
N ALA A 42 -10.85 4.79 2.01
CA ALA A 42 -11.36 4.11 0.82
C ALA A 42 -12.69 3.43 1.18
N GLY A 43 -13.82 4.06 0.84
CA GLY A 43 -15.14 3.58 1.24
C GLY A 43 -15.28 3.51 2.76
N SER A 44 -15.50 2.30 3.30
CA SER A 44 -15.59 2.03 4.75
C SER A 44 -14.24 1.85 5.44
N HIS A 45 -13.16 1.60 4.68
CA HIS A 45 -11.85 1.35 5.25
C HIS A 45 -11.09 2.64 5.44
N LYS A 46 -10.47 2.81 6.61
CA LYS A 46 -9.41 3.80 6.80
C LYS A 46 -8.09 3.09 6.61
N VAL A 47 -7.18 3.68 5.83
CA VAL A 47 -5.90 3.08 5.49
C VAL A 47 -4.81 4.12 5.66
N GLY A 48 -3.63 3.71 6.09
CA GLY A 48 -2.47 4.59 6.15
C GLY A 48 -1.21 3.89 5.68
N CYS A 49 -0.21 4.71 5.37
CA CYS A 49 1.14 4.23 5.10
C CYS A 49 2.19 5.13 5.76
N SER A 50 3.30 4.52 6.13
CA SER A 50 4.52 5.19 6.53
C SER A 50 5.50 5.18 5.36
N ILE A 51 6.01 6.35 4.99
CA ILE A 51 6.99 6.50 3.91
C ILE A 51 8.28 7.06 4.50
N CYS A 52 9.39 6.35 4.29
CA CYS A 52 10.72 6.77 4.72
C CYS A 52 11.14 8.06 4.00
N HIS A 53 11.54 9.09 4.74
CA HIS A 53 12.04 10.34 4.16
C HIS A 53 13.35 10.15 3.38
N THR A 54 14.21 9.25 3.85
CA THR A 54 15.54 9.06 3.27
C THR A 54 15.49 8.28 1.96
N THR A 55 14.69 7.22 1.92
CA THR A 55 14.65 6.32 0.77
C THR A 55 13.45 6.58 -0.15
N GLY A 56 12.43 7.28 0.36
CA GLY A 56 11.15 7.43 -0.30
C GLY A 56 10.30 6.16 -0.30
N HIS A 57 10.76 5.04 0.26
CA HIS A 57 10.03 3.77 0.23
C HIS A 57 8.91 3.71 1.28
N ILE A 58 7.85 2.98 0.95
CA ILE A 58 6.80 2.62 1.90
C ILE A 58 7.36 1.55 2.83
N GLU A 59 7.38 1.82 4.13
CA GLU A 59 7.87 0.87 5.15
C GLU A 59 6.72 0.16 5.85
N GLU A 60 5.55 0.80 5.95
CA GLU A 60 4.39 0.25 6.64
C GLU A 60 3.10 0.61 5.92
N ILE A 61 2.13 -0.31 5.92
CA ILE A 61 0.78 -0.09 5.43
C ILE A 61 -0.21 -0.65 6.45
N GLY A 62 -1.09 0.20 6.97
CA GLY A 62 -2.05 -0.18 8.00
C GLY A 62 -3.50 0.01 7.56
N VAL A 63 -4.37 -0.95 7.86
CA VAL A 63 -5.82 -0.75 7.90
C VAL A 63 -6.21 -0.34 9.32
N VAL A 64 -6.96 0.75 9.44
CA VAL A 64 -7.30 1.41 10.70
C VAL A 64 -8.81 1.29 10.96
N LYS A 65 -9.18 0.93 12.19
CA LYS A 65 -10.55 0.90 12.70
C LYS A 65 -10.63 1.62 14.04
N ASP A 66 -11.64 2.48 14.20
CA ASP A 66 -11.84 3.24 15.44
C ASP A 66 -10.55 3.92 15.95
N ASP A 67 -9.75 4.43 15.00
CA ASP A 67 -8.44 5.05 15.21
C ASP A 67 -7.32 4.14 15.75
N LEU A 68 -7.53 2.83 15.77
CA LEU A 68 -6.53 1.80 16.05
C LEU A 68 -6.14 1.05 14.77
N ILE A 69 -4.86 0.69 14.65
CA ILE A 69 -4.41 -0.19 13.56
C ILE A 69 -4.96 -1.58 13.82
N ALA A 70 -5.73 -2.13 12.87
CA ALA A 70 -6.28 -3.48 12.94
C ALA A 70 -5.35 -4.50 12.27
N LEU A 71 -4.83 -4.15 11.08
CA LEU A 71 -3.97 -4.98 10.25
C LEU A 71 -2.82 -4.15 9.72
N LEU A 72 -1.59 -4.63 9.84
CA LEU A 72 -0.37 -3.94 9.43
C LEU A 72 0.47 -4.83 8.52
N PHE A 73 0.88 -4.31 7.38
CA PHE A 73 1.95 -4.86 6.57
C PHE A 73 3.22 -4.04 6.83
N VAL A 74 4.35 -4.70 7.05
CA VAL A 74 5.65 -4.07 7.28
C VAL A 74 6.65 -4.58 6.26
N ASP A 75 7.35 -3.66 5.60
CA ASP A 75 8.46 -3.91 4.69
C ASP A 75 9.75 -3.40 5.34
N ARG A 76 10.50 -4.32 5.95
CA ARG A 76 11.68 -3.96 6.73
C ARG A 76 12.88 -3.73 5.82
N TRP A 77 13.78 -2.86 6.25
CA TRP A 77 15.03 -2.55 5.54
C TRP A 77 15.95 -3.76 5.32
N ASP A 78 15.79 -4.84 6.10
CA ASP A 78 16.53 -6.10 5.93
C ASP A 78 15.90 -7.02 4.86
N GLY A 79 14.86 -6.55 4.18
CA GLY A 79 14.12 -7.25 3.14
C GLY A 79 13.06 -8.21 3.68
N ARG A 80 12.86 -8.28 5.00
CA ARG A 80 11.78 -9.10 5.57
C ARG A 80 10.46 -8.37 5.47
N GLN A 81 9.44 -9.10 5.05
CA GLN A 81 8.07 -8.62 5.02
C GLN A 81 7.25 -9.40 6.05
N GLU A 82 6.31 -8.72 6.70
CA GLU A 82 5.44 -9.35 7.70
C GLU A 82 4.04 -8.74 7.69
N ILE A 83 3.05 -9.54 8.08
CA ILE A 83 1.71 -9.07 8.40
C ILE A 83 1.52 -9.24 9.90
N VAL A 84 1.04 -8.19 10.56
CA VAL A 84 0.77 -8.15 11.98
C VAL A 84 -0.68 -7.79 12.22
N GLU A 85 -1.38 -8.65 12.96
CA GLU A 85 -2.75 -8.45 13.40
C GLU A 85 -2.75 -7.91 14.84
N PHE A 86 -3.51 -6.85 15.09
CA PHE A 86 -3.55 -6.20 16.41
C PHE A 86 -4.91 -6.32 17.11
N ASP A 87 -6.03 -6.30 16.37
CA ASP A 87 -7.39 -6.33 16.93
C ASP A 87 -8.34 -7.10 15.98
N ARG A 88 -9.66 -6.97 16.14
CA ARG A 88 -10.72 -7.61 15.34
C ARG A 88 -10.63 -7.26 13.84
N VAL A 89 -9.73 -7.94 13.14
CA VAL A 89 -9.64 -7.95 11.69
C VAL A 89 -10.87 -8.71 11.15
N LEU A 90 -11.61 -8.06 10.26
CA LEU A 90 -12.71 -8.66 9.52
C LEU A 90 -12.17 -9.23 8.20
N PRO A 91 -12.83 -10.24 7.61
CA PRO A 91 -12.44 -10.79 6.31
C PRO A 91 -12.22 -9.72 5.24
N ASP A 92 -13.08 -8.71 5.20
CA ASP A 92 -13.01 -7.60 4.23
C ASP A 92 -11.72 -6.77 4.35
N ASP A 93 -11.10 -6.69 5.54
CA ASP A 93 -9.84 -5.95 5.71
C ASP A 93 -8.67 -6.69 5.05
N TYR A 94 -8.67 -8.02 5.10
CA TYR A 94 -7.66 -8.83 4.42
C TYR A 94 -7.78 -8.72 2.90
N ASP A 95 -9.02 -8.81 2.39
CA ASP A 95 -9.32 -8.62 0.98
C ASP A 95 -8.90 -7.22 0.52
N PHE A 96 -9.16 -6.20 1.34
CA PHE A 96 -8.73 -4.84 1.06
C PHE A 96 -7.20 -4.70 1.04
N MET A 97 -6.51 -5.30 2.02
CA MET A 97 -5.05 -5.28 2.11
C MET A 97 -4.39 -6.00 0.92
N VAL A 98 -4.82 -7.22 0.59
CA VAL A 98 -4.18 -8.02 -0.49
C VAL A 98 -4.31 -7.35 -1.84
N ARG A 99 -5.44 -6.68 -2.11
CA ARG A 99 -5.66 -5.91 -3.35
C ARG A 99 -4.66 -4.76 -3.46
N GLY A 100 -4.50 -3.99 -2.40
CA GLY A 100 -3.56 -2.87 -2.37
C GLY A 100 -2.10 -3.33 -2.49
N LEU A 101 -1.70 -4.37 -1.74
CA LEU A 101 -0.34 -4.93 -1.82
C LEU A 101 -0.02 -5.48 -3.22
N HIS A 102 -0.98 -6.17 -3.85
CA HIS A 102 -0.84 -6.63 -5.23
C HIS A 102 -0.62 -5.47 -6.21
N CYS A 103 -1.39 -4.38 -6.07
CA CYS A 103 -1.24 -3.17 -6.88
C CYS A 103 0.11 -2.47 -6.68
N LEU A 104 0.66 -2.52 -5.47
CA LEU A 104 2.01 -2.01 -5.16
C LEU A 104 3.13 -2.93 -5.65
N GLY A 105 2.80 -4.13 -6.13
CA GLY A 105 3.76 -5.07 -6.69
C GLY A 105 4.48 -5.92 -5.65
N TYR A 106 3.98 -5.99 -4.42
CA TYR A 106 4.44 -6.95 -3.42
C TYR A 106 4.10 -8.37 -3.88
N LYS A 107 5.10 -9.27 -3.82
CA LYS A 107 5.01 -10.65 -4.34
C LYS A 107 5.62 -11.68 -3.40
N ASP A 108 5.95 -11.29 -2.18
CA ASP A 108 6.46 -12.24 -1.19
C ASP A 108 5.39 -13.30 -0.93
N GLU A 109 5.65 -14.53 -1.39
CA GLU A 109 4.68 -15.61 -1.28
C GLU A 109 4.44 -16.02 0.17
N GLU A 110 5.44 -15.87 1.05
CA GLU A 110 5.32 -16.19 2.47
C GLU A 110 4.32 -15.22 3.13
N VAL A 111 4.45 -13.93 2.85
CA VAL A 111 3.54 -12.92 3.39
C VAL A 111 2.16 -12.99 2.74
N LEU A 112 2.10 -13.10 1.41
CA LEU A 112 0.83 -13.16 0.70
C LEU A 112 0.05 -14.45 1.01
N SER A 113 0.70 -15.53 1.44
CA SER A 113 0.00 -16.76 1.87
C SER A 113 -0.84 -16.57 3.15
N GLN A 114 -0.57 -15.52 3.92
CA GLN A 114 -1.36 -15.14 5.10
C GLN A 114 -2.64 -14.38 4.71
N LEU A 115 -2.75 -13.96 3.45
CA LEU A 115 -3.89 -13.23 2.91
C LEU A 115 -4.75 -14.13 2.00
N PRO A 116 -6.04 -13.80 1.82
CA PRO A 116 -6.89 -14.45 0.83
C PRO A 116 -6.27 -14.38 -0.57
N PRO A 117 -6.18 -15.51 -1.30
CA PRO A 117 -5.54 -15.51 -2.60
C PRO A 117 -6.41 -14.81 -3.64
N LEU A 118 -5.82 -13.86 -4.38
CA LEU A 118 -6.47 -13.25 -5.54
C LEU A 118 -6.53 -14.22 -6.72
N THR A 119 -7.70 -14.34 -7.33
CA THR A 119 -7.90 -15.09 -8.58
C THR A 119 -7.16 -14.44 -9.75
N ALA A 120 -6.90 -15.19 -10.82
CA ALA A 120 -6.27 -14.65 -12.01
C ALA A 120 -7.08 -13.49 -12.63
N HIS A 121 -8.41 -13.58 -12.58
CA HIS A 121 -9.30 -12.54 -13.06
C HIS A 121 -9.16 -11.26 -12.22
N GLU A 122 -9.22 -11.35 -10.90
CA GLU A 122 -9.05 -10.19 -10.01
C GLU A 122 -7.69 -9.53 -10.16
N ARG A 123 -6.60 -10.32 -10.27
CA ARG A 123 -5.26 -9.77 -10.52
C ARG A 123 -5.21 -8.94 -11.81
N MET A 124 -5.87 -9.42 -12.86
CA MET A 124 -5.96 -8.71 -14.13
C MET A 124 -6.79 -7.43 -14.00
N GLU A 125 -7.95 -7.47 -13.34
CA GLU A 125 -8.79 -6.29 -13.11
C GLU A 125 -8.06 -5.21 -12.31
N LEU A 126 -7.38 -5.60 -11.22
CA LEU A 126 -6.58 -4.69 -10.40
C LEU A 126 -5.47 -4.03 -11.21
N ARG A 127 -4.76 -4.80 -12.03
CA ARG A 127 -3.73 -4.27 -12.93
C ARG A 127 -4.30 -3.23 -13.89
N LEU A 128 -5.48 -3.49 -14.47
CA LEU A 128 -6.13 -2.56 -15.40
C LEU A 128 -6.69 -1.32 -14.70
N SER A 129 -7.03 -1.39 -13.41
CA SER A 129 -7.46 -0.23 -12.63
C SER A 129 -6.32 0.72 -12.25
N MET A 130 -5.06 0.24 -12.25
CA MET A 130 -3.90 1.04 -11.88
C MET A 130 -3.44 1.91 -13.06
N PRO A 131 -3.20 3.23 -12.85
CA PRO A 131 -2.57 4.06 -13.86
C PRO A 131 -1.21 3.47 -14.27
N ARG A 132 -0.96 3.43 -15.58
CA ARG A 132 0.24 2.79 -16.16
C ARG A 132 1.56 3.34 -15.62
N GLU A 133 1.60 4.62 -15.24
CA GLU A 133 2.76 5.27 -14.62
C GLU A 133 3.14 4.71 -13.23
N PHE A 134 2.22 4.01 -12.58
CA PHE A 134 2.39 3.38 -11.26
C PHE A 134 2.53 1.86 -11.33
N TRP A 135 2.53 1.28 -12.53
CA TRP A 135 2.69 -0.15 -12.68
C TRP A 135 4.06 -0.59 -12.13
N PRO A 136 4.10 -1.66 -11.31
CA PRO A 136 5.35 -2.32 -10.95
C PRO A 136 6.10 -2.75 -12.22
N GLN A 137 7.44 -2.63 -12.20
CA GLN A 137 8.28 -2.91 -13.36
C GLN A 137 7.99 -4.28 -13.99
N LYS A 138 7.78 -5.30 -13.15
CA LYS A 138 7.45 -6.66 -13.62
C LYS A 138 6.19 -6.70 -14.51
N TRP A 139 5.18 -5.87 -14.26
CA TRP A 139 4.00 -5.81 -15.14
C TRP A 139 4.35 -5.21 -16.50
N LEU A 140 5.20 -4.17 -16.53
CA LEU A 140 5.68 -3.57 -17.78
C LEU A 140 6.50 -4.60 -18.58
N ASP A 141 7.36 -5.37 -17.91
CA ASP A 141 8.18 -6.40 -18.55
C ASP A 141 7.31 -7.55 -19.11
N GLU A 142 6.32 -8.00 -18.35
CA GLU A 142 5.35 -9.02 -18.80
C GLU A 142 4.52 -8.54 -20.00
N GLU A 143 4.21 -7.25 -20.10
CA GLU A 143 3.51 -6.70 -21.26
C GLU A 143 4.41 -6.65 -22.49
N ALA A 144 5.68 -6.25 -22.33
CA ALA A 144 6.64 -6.16 -23.42
C ALA A 144 7.04 -7.54 -24.01
N ALA A 145 6.84 -8.61 -23.24
CA ALA A 145 7.10 -9.99 -23.65
C ALA A 145 5.92 -10.66 -24.38
N ASN A 146 4.73 -10.03 -24.42
CA ASN A 146 3.53 -10.51 -25.10
C ASN A 146 3.33 -9.80 -26.45
#